data_AF-A0A953KWC7-F1
#
_entry.id   AF-A0A953KWC7-F1
#
_cell.length_a   1.000
_cell.length_b   1.000
_cell.length_c   1.000
_cell.angle_alpha   90.00
_cell.angle_beta   90.00
_cell.angle_gamma   90.00
#
_symmetry.space_group_name_H-M   'P 1'
#
loop_
_entity.id
_entity.type
_entity.pdbx_description
1 polymer ?
#
loop_
_entity_poly.entity_id
_entity_poly.type
_entity_poly.pdbx_seq_one_letter_code
_entity_poly.pdbx_strand_id
1 'polypeptide(L)'
;MCRNIKPLFNFEPPVTESEVRDAGLQFVRKISGFRAPSRANAAAFERAVDEISAASMRLLESLKPAGEPRNRAEEEAKLRARSIQRFGGK
;
A
#
# COMPACT_ATOMS: atom_id res chain seq x y z
N MET A 1 -8.69 6.25 -5.88
CA MET A 1 -7.45 6.08 -6.68
C MET A 1 -6.49 5.32 -5.77
N CYS A 2 -6.13 4.08 -6.14
CA CYS A 2 -5.49 3.10 -5.25
C CYS A 2 -3.98 3.37 -5.07
N ARG A 3 -3.59 4.60 -4.73
CA ARG A 3 -2.19 5.04 -4.72
C ARG A 3 -1.29 4.24 -3.75
N ASN A 4 -1.88 3.67 -2.70
CA ASN A 4 -1.15 2.90 -1.68
C ASN A 4 -1.20 1.38 -1.93
N ILE A 5 -2.01 0.89 -2.88
CA ILE A 5 -1.95 -0.52 -3.29
C ILE A 5 -0.86 -0.64 -4.35
N LYS A 6 0.38 -0.84 -3.88
CA LYS A 6 1.59 -1.02 -4.70
C LYS A 6 2.36 -2.26 -4.22
N PRO A 7 3.30 -2.81 -5.00
CA PRO A 7 4.17 -3.86 -4.51
C PRO A 7 4.96 -3.39 -3.27
N LEU A 8 4.90 -4.16 -2.18
CA LEU A 8 5.60 -3.87 -0.90
C LEU A 8 6.69 -4.89 -0.55
N PHE A 9 6.78 -6.00 -1.28
CA PHE A 9 7.74 -7.07 -1.02
C PHE A 9 9.15 -6.77 -1.58
N ASN A 10 10.19 -7.22 -0.86
CA ASN A 10 11.60 -7.17 -1.26
C ASN A 10 12.13 -5.74 -1.52
N PHE A 11 12.03 -4.89 -0.50
CA PHE A 11 12.55 -3.52 -0.50
C PHE A 11 13.52 -3.28 0.66
N GLU A 12 14.48 -2.38 0.42
CA GLU A 12 15.36 -1.80 1.44
C GLU A 12 15.10 -0.27 1.51
N PRO A 13 14.74 0.29 2.68
CA PRO A 13 14.42 -0.40 3.93
C PRO A 13 13.13 -1.24 3.85
N PRO A 14 12.93 -2.24 4.75
CA PRO A 14 11.78 -3.12 4.73
C PRO A 14 10.45 -2.37 4.86
N VAL A 15 9.36 -3.05 4.49
CA VAL A 15 8.00 -2.50 4.61
C VAL A 15 7.65 -2.17 6.06
N THR A 16 7.02 -1.02 6.29
CA THR A 16 6.52 -0.65 7.61
C THR A 16 5.07 -1.07 7.78
N GLU A 17 4.65 -1.31 9.03
CA GLU A 17 3.25 -1.61 9.36
C GLU A 17 2.29 -0.51 8.86
N SER A 18 2.70 0.76 8.95
CA SER A 18 1.92 1.89 8.44
C SER A 18 1.68 1.83 6.92
N GLU A 19 2.67 1.41 6.12
CA GLU A 19 2.52 1.23 4.68
C GLU A 19 1.53 0.11 4.34
N VAL A 20 1.62 -1.00 5.08
CA VAL A 20 0.70 -2.13 4.93
C VAL A 20 -0.72 -1.71 5.33
N ARG A 21 -0.87 -0.95 6.42
CA ARG A 21 -2.15 -0.42 6.87
C ARG A 21 -2.78 0.54 5.87
N ASP A 22 -1.95 1.41 5.29
CA ASP A 22 -2.35 2.32 4.23
C ASP A 22 -2.84 1.59 2.96
N ALA A 23 -2.22 0.46 2.62
CA ALA A 23 -2.66 -0.42 1.53
C ALA A 23 -4.00 -1.09 1.88
N GLY A 24 -4.12 -1.64 3.10
CA GLY A 24 -5.37 -2.23 3.62
C GLY A 24 -6.53 -1.24 3.59
N LEU A 25 -6.31 0.01 4.03
CA LEU A 25 -7.30 1.08 3.95
C LEU A 25 -7.78 1.32 2.52
N GLN A 26 -6.87 1.42 1.55
CA GLN A 26 -7.25 1.61 0.15
C GLN A 26 -8.00 0.41 -0.43
N PHE A 27 -7.66 -0.81 -0.01
CA PHE A 27 -8.37 -2.02 -0.42
C PHE A 27 -9.82 -1.99 0.10
N VAL A 28 -10.01 -1.73 1.39
CA VAL A 28 -11.34 -1.65 2.00
C VAL A 28 -12.17 -0.54 1.35
N ARG A 29 -11.59 0.64 1.09
CA ARG A 29 -12.27 1.71 0.33
C ARG A 29 -12.70 1.27 -1.07
N LYS A 30 -11.85 0.50 -1.76
CA LYS A 30 -12.11 0.02 -3.13
C LYS A 30 -13.25 -0.99 -3.16
N ILE A 31 -13.29 -1.93 -2.21
CA ILE A 31 -14.33 -2.98 -2.15
C ILE A 31 -15.65 -2.42 -1.60
N SER A 32 -15.60 -1.62 -0.54
CA SER A 32 -16.82 -1.03 0.05
C SER A 32 -17.45 0.07 -0.81
N GLY A 33 -16.69 0.69 -1.71
CA GLY A 33 -17.13 1.87 -2.46
C GLY A 33 -17.15 3.17 -1.64
N PHE A 34 -16.79 3.12 -0.35
CA PHE A 34 -16.78 4.28 0.53
C PHE A 34 -15.41 4.95 0.52
N ARG A 35 -15.39 6.30 0.39
CA ARG A 35 -14.18 7.07 0.71
C ARG A 35 -13.97 7.19 2.22
N ALA A 36 -15.05 7.32 2.97
CA ALA A 36 -15.08 7.32 4.43
C ALA A 36 -16.33 6.56 4.90
N PRO A 37 -16.23 5.72 5.94
CA PRO A 37 -17.39 5.03 6.47
C PRO A 37 -18.36 6.01 7.15
N SER A 38 -19.65 5.64 7.18
CA SER A 38 -20.62 6.29 8.07
C SER A 38 -20.29 5.99 9.54
N ARG A 39 -20.84 6.76 10.48
CA ARG A 39 -20.69 6.49 11.92
C ARG A 39 -21.11 5.07 12.30
N ALA A 40 -22.19 4.56 11.71
CA ALA A 40 -22.68 3.20 11.97
C ALA A 40 -21.72 2.12 11.47
N ASN A 41 -21.00 2.37 10.37
CA ASN A 41 -20.12 1.39 9.74
C ASN A 41 -18.64 1.54 10.16
N ALA A 42 -18.28 2.58 10.92
CA ALA A 42 -16.89 2.89 11.26
C ALA A 42 -16.18 1.71 11.93
N ALA A 43 -16.83 1.05 12.88
CA ALA A 43 -16.22 -0.09 13.59
C ALA A 43 -16.00 -1.30 12.67
N ALA A 44 -16.92 -1.60 11.76
CA ALA A 44 -16.75 -2.69 10.78
C ALA A 44 -15.66 -2.36 9.75
N PHE A 45 -15.59 -1.09 9.33
CA PHE A 45 -14.61 -0.60 8.38
C PHE A 45 -13.19 -0.67 8.95
N GLU A 46 -12.95 -0.16 10.16
CA GLU A 46 -11.63 -0.21 10.80
C GLU A 46 -11.18 -1.65 11.07
N ARG A 47 -12.08 -2.53 11.55
CA ARG A 47 -11.75 -3.96 11.73
C ARG A 47 -11.28 -4.62 10.43
N ALA A 48 -11.98 -4.36 9.32
CA ALA A 48 -11.57 -4.91 8.03
C ALA A 48 -10.18 -4.39 7.61
N VAL A 49 -9.90 -3.11 7.85
CA VAL A 49 -8.56 -2.53 7.57
C VAL A 49 -7.51 -3.26 8.39
N ASP A 50 -7.71 -3.43 9.69
CA ASP A 50 -6.72 -4.05 10.57
C ASP A 50 -6.49 -5.54 10.22
N GLU A 51 -7.57 -6.30 9.92
CA GLU A 51 -7.48 -7.71 9.53
C GLU A 51 -6.70 -7.90 8.21
N ILE A 52 -7.00 -7.09 7.19
CA ILE A 52 -6.30 -7.14 5.90
C ILE A 52 -4.84 -6.75 6.07
N SER A 53 -4.56 -5.76 6.91
CA SER A 53 -3.20 -5.30 7.18
C SER A 53 -2.38 -6.40 7.86
N ALA A 54 -2.95 -7.03 8.89
CA ALA A 54 -2.31 -8.13 9.60
C ALA A 54 -2.08 -9.36 8.69
N ALA A 55 -3.05 -9.72 7.86
CA ALA A 55 -2.90 -10.81 6.89
C ALA A 55 -1.80 -10.51 5.85
N SER A 56 -1.76 -9.27 5.38
CA SER A 56 -0.77 -8.82 4.40
C SER A 56 0.63 -8.78 5.00
N MET A 57 0.79 -8.35 6.26
CA MET A 57 2.08 -8.35 6.95
C MET A 57 2.63 -9.77 7.11
N ARG A 58 1.79 -10.71 7.60
CA ARG A 58 2.17 -12.13 7.71
C ARG A 58 2.60 -12.72 6.36
N LEU A 59 1.90 -12.36 5.28
CA LEU A 59 2.31 -12.76 3.94
C LEU A 59 3.70 -12.22 3.62
N LEU A 60 3.93 -10.91 3.76
CA LEU A 60 5.20 -10.27 3.42
C LEU A 60 6.38 -10.83 4.23
N GLU A 61 6.17 -11.17 5.50
CA GLU A 61 7.16 -11.83 6.36
C GLU A 61 7.47 -13.28 5.93
N SER A 62 6.48 -13.99 5.37
CA SER A 62 6.63 -15.39 4.96
C SER A 62 7.29 -15.57 3.58
N LEU A 63 7.30 -14.53 2.76
CA LEU A 63 7.82 -14.58 1.39
C LEU A 63 9.36 -14.59 1.38
N LYS A 64 9.94 -15.46 0.55
CA LYS A 64 11.39 -15.54 0.35
C LYS A 64 11.81 -14.79 -0.91
N PRO A 65 12.77 -13.85 -0.83
CA PRO A 65 13.20 -13.10 -2.00
C PRO A 65 14.01 -14.00 -2.93
N ALA A 66 13.79 -13.85 -4.24
CA ALA A 66 14.53 -14.56 -5.29
C ALA A 66 15.75 -13.76 -5.80
N GLY A 67 16.06 -12.60 -5.21
CA GLY A 67 17.13 -11.71 -5.65
C GLY A 67 17.32 -10.53 -4.68
N GLU A 68 18.18 -9.58 -5.05
CA GLU A 68 18.52 -8.44 -4.19
C GLU A 68 17.30 -7.54 -3.88
N PRO A 69 17.23 -6.94 -2.69
CA PRO A 69 16.20 -5.97 -2.34
C PRO A 69 16.23 -4.74 -3.25
N ARG A 70 15.06 -4.23 -3.59
CA ARG A 70 14.94 -2.98 -4.36
C ARG A 70 15.08 -1.78 -3.42
N ASN A 71 15.86 -0.78 -3.82
CA ASN A 71 15.95 0.45 -3.06
C ASN A 71 14.66 1.27 -3.19
N ARG A 72 14.01 1.58 -2.06
CA ARG A 72 12.73 2.31 -2.05
C ARG A 72 12.87 3.73 -2.60
N ALA A 73 13.92 4.46 -2.24
CA ALA A 73 14.13 5.83 -2.67
C ALA A 73 14.33 5.92 -4.19
N GLU A 74 15.04 4.96 -4.77
CA GLU A 74 15.23 4.86 -6.22
C GLU A 74 13.92 4.56 -6.95
N GLU A 75 13.11 3.64 -6.45
CA GLU A 75 11.81 3.32 -7.06
C GLU A 75 10.83 4.49 -6.97
N GLU A 76 10.82 5.23 -5.87
CA GLU A 76 10.04 6.47 -5.76
C GLU A 76 10.54 7.55 -6.72
N ALA A 77 11.86 7.73 -6.86
CA ALA A 77 12.44 8.66 -7.80
C ALA A 77 12.07 8.31 -9.25
N LYS A 78 12.14 7.02 -9.62
CA LYS A 78 11.71 6.52 -10.94
C LYS A 78 10.23 6.80 -11.20
N LEU A 79 9.36 6.57 -10.21
CA LEU A 79 7.93 6.87 -10.32
C LEU A 79 7.67 8.38 -10.50
N ARG A 80 8.36 9.22 -9.73
CA ARG A 80 8.27 10.69 -9.87
C ARG A 80 8.75 11.15 -11.23
N ALA A 81 9.90 10.66 -11.71
CA ALA A 81 10.43 10.99 -13.03
C ALA A 81 9.45 10.60 -14.16
N ARG A 82 8.85 9.41 -14.09
CA ARG A 82 7.81 8.97 -15.04
C ARG A 82 6.56 9.87 -15.00
N SER A 83 6.14 10.30 -13.82
CA SER A 83 5.01 11.22 -13.67
C SER A 83 5.33 12.59 -14.29
N ILE A 84 6.53 13.12 -14.07
CA ILE A 84 6.97 14.39 -14.66
C ILE A 84 7.03 14.29 -16.18
N GLN A 85 7.59 13.22 -16.73
CA GLN A 85 7.60 13.01 -18.19
C GLN A 85 6.18 12.97 -18.79
N ARG A 86 5.22 12.38 -18.07
CA ARG A 86 3.85 12.23 -18.56
C ARG A 86 2.98 13.48 -18.39
N PHE A 87 3.22 14.28 -17.35
CA PHE A 87 2.31 15.36 -16.93
C PHE A 87 2.98 16.74 -16.78
N GLY A 88 4.31 16.81 -16.81
CA GLY A 88 5.10 18.03 -16.52
C GLY A 88 5.27 19.00 -17.69
N GLY A 89 4.73 18.68 -18.88
CA GLY A 89 4.70 19.60 -20.03
C GLY A 89 3.49 20.54 -20.05
N LYS A 90 2.93 20.87 -18.88
CA LYS A 90 1.88 21.90 -18.74
C LYS A 90 2.44 23.13 -18.07
#